data_AF-A0A166QT78-F1
#
_entry.id   AF-A0A166QT78-F1
#
_cell.length_a   1.000
_cell.length_b   1.000
_cell.length_c   1.000
_cell.angle_alpha   90.00
_cell.angle_beta   90.00
_cell.angle_gamma   90.00
#
_symmetry.space_group_name_H-M   'P 1'
#
loop_
_entity.id
_entity.type
_entity.pdbx_description
1 polymer ?
#
loop_
_entity_poly.entity_id
_entity_poly.type
_entity_poly.pdbx_seq_one_letter_code
_entity_poly.pdbx_strand_id
1 'polypeptide(L)'
;MNCLIKLGSEPPLEAPLQVETVRELLSYALGFYANLFAGSEVAYPDQNVAKFLYTTLKDGYHVPLGTGRSDLSEIDLETLDIEMTESSQLDHGSYSDPHAWKLMTGMFLATLEDN
;
A
#
# COMPACT_ATOMS: atom_id res chain seq x y z
N MET A 1 -9.78 -16.54 -3.77
CA MET A 1 -8.48 -16.85 -4.42
C MET A 1 -7.49 -15.95 -3.72
N ASN A 2 -6.37 -16.50 -3.21
CA ASN A 2 -5.35 -15.71 -2.52
C ASN A 2 -4.35 -15.16 -3.53
N CYS A 3 -3.65 -14.08 -3.18
CA CYS A 3 -2.55 -13.55 -3.97
C CYS A 3 -1.27 -13.40 -3.13
N LEU A 4 -0.14 -13.55 -3.81
CA LEU A 4 1.19 -13.36 -3.27
C LEU A 4 1.73 -12.01 -3.75
N ILE A 5 2.23 -11.18 -2.85
CA ILE A 5 2.71 -9.82 -3.13
C ILE A 5 4.22 -9.79 -2.87
N LYS A 6 5.01 -9.36 -3.86
CA LYS A 6 6.48 -9.39 -3.85
C LYS A 6 7.08 -7.99 -3.99
N LEU A 7 8.27 -7.81 -3.42
CA LEU A 7 9.10 -6.62 -3.59
C LEU A 7 10.58 -7.05 -3.54
N GLY A 8 11.22 -7.20 -4.71
CA GLY A 8 12.65 -7.53 -4.79
C GLY A 8 13.05 -8.72 -3.91
N SER A 9 13.93 -8.47 -2.93
CA SER A 9 14.40 -9.50 -1.97
C SER A 9 13.63 -9.57 -0.65
N GLU A 10 12.55 -8.79 -0.49
CA GLU A 10 11.71 -8.83 0.70
C GLU A 10 10.94 -10.16 0.79
N PRO A 11 10.65 -10.66 2.01
CA PRO A 11 9.74 -11.78 2.18
C PRO A 11 8.38 -11.48 1.55
N PRO A 12 7.78 -12.40 0.75
CA PRO A 12 6.51 -12.12 0.11
C PRO A 12 5.39 -11.99 1.16
N LEU A 13 4.36 -11.19 0.86
CA LEU A 13 3.13 -11.12 1.64
C LEU A 13 2.06 -12.00 1.00
N GLU A 14 1.19 -12.61 1.80
CA GLU A 14 0.05 -13.38 1.30
C GLU A 14 -1.25 -12.74 1.73
N ALA A 15 -2.00 -12.20 0.77
CA ALA A 15 -3.31 -11.63 1.01
C ALA A 15 -4.39 -12.65 0.63
N PRO A 16 -5.42 -12.86 1.47
CA PRO A 16 -6.57 -13.72 1.16
C PRO A 16 -7.56 -13.02 0.20
N LEU A 17 -7.05 -12.30 -0.80
CA LEU A 17 -7.78 -11.45 -1.72
C LEU A 17 -7.38 -11.77 -3.17
N GLN A 18 -8.27 -11.43 -4.10
CA GLN A 18 -7.96 -11.50 -5.53
C GLN A 18 -6.97 -10.38 -5.91
N VAL A 19 -6.21 -10.61 -6.97
CA VAL A 19 -5.20 -9.66 -7.45
C VAL A 19 -5.82 -8.29 -7.74
N GLU A 20 -6.99 -8.28 -8.36
CA GLU A 20 -7.74 -7.08 -8.72
C GLU A 20 -8.10 -6.27 -7.49
N THR A 21 -8.60 -6.92 -6.43
CA THR A 21 -8.93 -6.28 -5.16
C THR A 21 -7.70 -5.70 -4.47
N VAL A 22 -6.56 -6.40 -4.52
CA VAL A 22 -5.30 -5.87 -3.97
C VAL A 22 -4.80 -4.70 -4.79
N ARG A 23 -4.93 -4.73 -6.12
CA ARG A 23 -4.61 -3.56 -6.97
C ARG A 23 -5.50 -2.37 -6.61
N GLU A 24 -6.80 -2.54 -6.48
CA GLU A 24 -7.70 -1.45 -6.05
C GLU A 24 -7.29 -0.85 -4.71
N LEU A 25 -6.94 -1.70 -3.73
CA LEU A 25 -6.44 -1.25 -2.43
C LEU A 25 -5.14 -0.44 -2.54
N LEU A 26 -4.21 -0.87 -3.38
CA LEU A 26 -2.94 -0.17 -3.62
C LEU A 26 -3.17 1.18 -4.31
N SER A 27 -4.03 1.24 -5.33
CA SER A 27 -4.42 2.48 -6.02
C SER A 27 -5.00 3.49 -5.04
N TYR A 28 -5.86 3.02 -4.14
CA TYR A 28 -6.48 3.83 -3.11
C TYR A 28 -5.46 4.35 -2.09
N ALA A 29 -4.55 3.48 -1.62
CA ALA A 29 -3.50 3.86 -0.67
C ALA A 29 -2.59 4.97 -1.26
N LEU A 30 -2.23 4.87 -2.53
CA LEU A 30 -1.46 5.91 -3.23
C LEU A 30 -2.25 7.21 -3.36
N GLY A 31 -3.49 7.13 -3.84
CA GLY A 31 -4.35 8.30 -4.00
C GLY A 31 -4.56 9.04 -2.68
N PHE A 32 -4.81 8.29 -1.60
CA PHE A 32 -4.95 8.85 -0.27
C PHE A 32 -3.65 9.52 0.21
N TYR A 33 -2.52 8.82 0.08
CA TYR A 33 -1.23 9.38 0.49
C TYR A 33 -0.91 10.66 -0.28
N ALA A 34 -1.06 10.65 -1.61
CA ALA A 34 -0.85 11.81 -2.46
C ALA A 34 -1.75 12.99 -2.10
N ASN A 35 -3.01 12.73 -1.71
CA ASN A 35 -3.94 13.79 -1.30
C ASN A 35 -3.49 14.52 -0.02
N LEU A 36 -2.70 13.88 0.85
CA LEU A 36 -2.11 14.55 2.02
C LEU A 36 -1.08 15.62 1.63
N PHE A 37 -0.52 15.55 0.41
CA PHE A 37 0.44 16.51 -0.14
C PHE A 37 -0.24 17.56 -1.03
N ALA A 38 -1.55 17.79 -0.90
CA ALA A 38 -2.34 18.64 -1.80
C ALA A 38 -1.62 19.97 -2.16
N GLY A 39 -1.19 20.09 -3.42
CA GLY A 39 -0.50 21.26 -3.97
C GLY A 39 1.04 21.21 -3.93
N SER A 40 1.63 20.10 -3.48
CA SER A 40 3.08 19.88 -3.41
C SER A 40 3.48 18.55 -4.08
N GLU A 41 4.78 18.38 -4.34
CA GLU A 41 5.32 17.10 -4.82
C GLU A 41 5.19 16.03 -3.72
N VAL A 42 4.71 14.84 -4.09
CA VAL A 42 4.50 13.74 -3.15
C VAL A 42 5.86 13.13 -2.79
N ALA A 43 6.23 13.19 -1.51
CA ALA A 43 7.44 12.58 -1.00
C ALA A 43 7.12 11.19 -0.42
N TYR A 44 7.52 10.14 -1.12
CA TYR A 44 7.43 8.77 -0.58
C TYR A 44 8.65 8.45 0.30
N PRO A 45 8.50 7.66 1.38
CA PRO A 45 9.62 7.17 2.17
C PRO A 45 10.69 6.51 1.27
N ASP A 46 11.96 6.84 1.49
CA ASP A 46 13.09 6.41 0.66
C ASP A 46 12.95 6.73 -0.85
N GLN A 47 12.07 7.65 -1.22
CA GLN A 47 11.67 7.94 -2.62
C GLN A 47 11.19 6.70 -3.39
N ASN A 48 10.69 5.67 -2.69
CA ASN A 48 10.36 4.39 -3.27
C ASN A 48 8.88 4.03 -3.04
N VAL A 49 8.07 4.21 -4.08
CA VAL A 49 6.63 3.89 -4.07
C VAL A 49 6.37 2.41 -3.76
N ALA A 50 7.14 1.50 -4.36
CA ALA A 50 6.97 0.06 -4.15
C ALA A 50 7.23 -0.32 -2.69
N LYS A 51 8.26 0.26 -2.07
CA LYS A 51 8.55 0.09 -0.64
C LYS A 51 7.46 0.67 0.25
N PHE A 52 6.97 1.87 -0.07
CA PHE A 52 5.84 2.47 0.62
C PHE A 52 4.61 1.55 0.59
N LEU A 53 4.25 1.03 -0.58
CA LEU A 53 3.12 0.11 -0.75
C LEU A 53 3.31 -1.20 0.03
N TYR A 54 4.51 -1.77 -0.03
CA TYR A 54 4.83 -2.99 0.72
C TYR A 54 4.70 -2.78 2.23
N THR A 55 5.28 -1.72 2.78
CA THR A 55 5.18 -1.37 4.20
C THR A 55 3.73 -1.06 4.58
N THR A 56 2.98 -0.38 3.71
CA THR A 56 1.55 -0.12 3.90
C THR A 56 0.75 -1.42 3.97
N LEU A 57 1.04 -2.41 3.14
CA LEU A 57 0.35 -3.70 3.22
C LEU A 57 0.77 -4.50 4.46
N LYS A 58 2.07 -4.65 4.67
CA LYS A 58 2.64 -5.47 5.74
C LYS A 58 2.32 -4.92 7.12
N ASP A 59 2.68 -3.66 7.35
CA ASP A 59 2.55 -3.03 8.65
C ASP A 59 1.18 -2.35 8.74
N GLY A 60 0.71 -1.72 7.65
CA GLY A 60 -0.53 -0.95 7.56
C GLY A 60 -1.84 -1.72 7.47
N TYR A 61 -1.85 -2.85 6.77
CA TYR A 61 -3.02 -3.73 6.69
C TYR A 61 -2.77 -5.06 7.40
N HIS A 62 -1.64 -5.20 8.08
CA HIS A 62 -1.22 -6.43 8.76
C HIS A 62 -1.29 -7.66 7.83
N VAL A 63 -1.00 -7.47 6.53
CA VAL A 63 -0.97 -8.59 5.59
C VAL A 63 0.16 -9.53 6.00
N PRO A 64 -0.12 -10.81 6.29
CA PRO A 64 0.88 -11.72 6.81
C PRO A 64 1.93 -12.05 5.77
N LEU A 65 3.11 -12.45 6.25
CA LEU A 65 4.14 -13.04 5.39
C LEU A 65 3.60 -14.32 4.75
N GLY A 66 3.78 -14.42 3.44
CA GLY A 66 3.41 -15.57 2.66
C GLY A 66 4.38 -16.72 2.83
N THR A 67 3.87 -17.93 2.64
CA THR A 67 4.65 -19.17 2.75
C THR A 67 5.55 -19.46 1.54
N GLY A 68 5.60 -18.56 0.55
CA GLY A 68 6.37 -18.73 -0.68
C GLY A 68 5.75 -19.71 -1.68
N ARG A 69 4.44 -19.96 -1.56
CA ARG A 69 3.67 -20.84 -2.44
C ARG A 69 3.58 -20.27 -3.86
N SER A 70 4.04 -21.05 -4.84
CA SER A 70 4.07 -20.67 -6.26
C SER A 70 2.75 -20.91 -7.01
N ASP A 71 1.72 -21.46 -6.33
CA ASP A 71 0.40 -21.71 -6.92
C ASP A 71 -0.58 -20.53 -6.76
N LEU A 72 -0.14 -19.43 -6.16
CA LEU A 72 -0.93 -18.22 -5.97
C LEU A 72 -0.71 -17.23 -7.11
N SER A 73 -1.74 -16.45 -7.43
CA SER A 73 -1.60 -15.32 -8.34
C SER A 73 -0.67 -14.26 -7.73
N GLU A 74 0.25 -13.71 -8.52
CA GLU A 74 1.32 -12.85 -8.00
C GLU A 74 1.15 -11.39 -8.40
N ILE A 75 1.54 -10.49 -7.49
CA ILE A 75 1.74 -9.07 -7.74
C ILE A 75 3.19 -8.74 -7.40
N ASP A 76 3.93 -8.25 -8.37
CA ASP A 76 5.28 -7.72 -8.15
C ASP A 76 5.20 -6.19 -8.07
N LEU A 77 5.53 -5.64 -6.91
CA LEU A 77 5.45 -4.20 -6.65
C LEU A 77 6.55 -3.40 -7.36
N GLU A 78 7.67 -4.01 -7.76
CA GLU A 78 8.74 -3.31 -8.50
C GLU A 78 8.35 -3.00 -9.94
N THR A 79 7.48 -3.84 -10.52
CA THR A 79 7.00 -3.73 -11.90
C THR A 79 5.53 -3.32 -11.97
N LEU A 80 4.89 -3.09 -10.83
CA LEU A 80 3.50 -2.72 -10.74
C LEU A 80 3.27 -1.31 -11.29
N ASP A 81 2.67 -1.25 -12.48
CA ASP A 81 2.08 -0.02 -12.98
C ASP A 81 0.66 0.12 -12.43
N ILE A 82 0.44 1.17 -11.63
CA ILE A 82 -0.83 1.43 -10.97
C ILE A 82 -1.12 2.92 -10.92
N GLU A 83 -2.30 3.29 -11.40
CA GLU A 83 -2.80 4.65 -11.31
C GLU A 83 -3.33 4.93 -9.90
N MET A 84 -3.08 6.13 -9.40
CA MET A 84 -3.58 6.59 -8.11
C MET A 84 -5.07 6.90 -8.21
N THR A 85 -5.86 6.53 -7.20
CA THR A 85 -7.27 6.93 -7.15
C THR A 85 -7.38 8.45 -7.04
N GLU A 86 -8.22 9.07 -7.88
CA GLU A 86 -8.40 10.53 -7.89
C GLU A 86 -9.01 11.02 -6.57
N SER A 87 -8.65 12.24 -6.15
CA SER A 87 -9.18 12.84 -4.92
C SER A 87 -10.70 12.98 -4.90
N SER A 88 -11.33 13.11 -6.07
CA SER A 88 -12.79 13.14 -6.26
C SER A 88 -13.47 11.79 -5.93
N GLN A 89 -12.72 10.69 -6.00
CA GLN A 89 -13.17 9.32 -5.77
C GLN A 89 -12.79 8.79 -4.39
N LEU A 90 -11.94 9.51 -3.65
CA LEU A 90 -11.62 9.25 -2.24
C LEU A 90 -12.77 9.72 -1.34
N ASP A 91 -13.96 9.13 -1.48
CA ASP A 91 -15.11 9.48 -0.64
C ASP A 91 -14.89 9.01 0.81
N HIS A 92 -14.43 9.95 1.65
CA HIS A 92 -14.09 9.78 3.06
C HIS A 92 -15.21 9.18 3.92
N GLY A 93 -16.47 9.25 3.48
CA GLY A 93 -17.62 8.69 4.21
C GLY A 93 -17.76 7.17 4.12
N SER A 94 -17.12 6.52 3.15
CA SER A 94 -17.37 5.11 2.82
C SER A 94 -16.46 4.14 3.57
N TYR A 95 -15.30 4.59 4.05
CA TYR A 95 -14.33 3.75 4.77
C TYR A 95 -14.11 4.27 6.18
N SER A 96 -14.99 3.86 7.07
CA SER A 96 -14.76 3.79 8.51
C SER A 96 -13.74 2.70 8.85
N ASP A 97 -12.54 2.72 8.24
CA ASP A 97 -11.44 1.83 8.62
C ASP A 97 -10.40 2.59 9.47
N PRO A 98 -10.59 2.61 10.81
CA PRO A 98 -9.66 3.25 11.73
C PRO A 98 -8.26 2.62 11.74
N HIS A 99 -8.04 1.46 11.10
CA HIS A 99 -6.72 0.83 11.01
C HIS A 99 -5.87 1.46 9.92
N ALA A 100 -6.44 1.72 8.73
CA ALA A 100 -5.76 2.47 7.66
C ALA A 100 -5.35 3.87 8.14
N TRP A 101 -6.23 4.55 8.90
CA TRP A 101 -5.92 5.84 9.51
C TRP A 101 -4.76 5.76 10.52
N LYS A 102 -4.79 4.79 11.45
CA LYS A 102 -3.73 4.62 12.46
C LYS A 102 -2.36 4.32 11.85
N LEU A 103 -2.31 3.58 10.76
CA LEU A 103 -1.06 3.18 10.13
C LEU A 103 -0.47 4.21 9.20
N MET A 104 -1.31 4.96 8.48
CA MET A 104 -0.84 6.15 7.75
C MET A 104 -0.33 7.22 8.73
N THR A 105 -0.98 7.41 9.87
CA THR A 105 -0.51 8.34 10.92
C THR A 105 0.80 7.85 11.57
N GLY A 106 0.94 6.54 11.80
CA GLY A 106 2.15 5.93 12.38
C GLY A 106 3.38 6.04 11.47
N MET A 107 3.23 5.81 10.16
CA MET A 107 4.31 6.00 9.19
C MET A 107 4.69 7.48 9.01
N PHE A 108 3.72 8.40 9.09
CA PHE A 108 3.97 9.84 9.04
C PHE A 108 4.81 10.33 10.22
N LEU A 109 4.52 9.87 11.45
CA LEU A 109 5.30 10.22 12.64
C LEU A 109 6.77 9.79 12.50
N ALA A 110 7.01 8.58 12.02
CA ALA A 110 8.38 8.07 11.81
C ALA A 110 9.17 8.88 10.75
N THR A 111 8.49 9.44 9.75
CA THR A 111 9.15 10.24 8.69
C THR A 111 9.47 11.67 9.15
N LEU A 112 8.75 12.17 10.16
CA LEU A 112 8.98 13.50 10.75
C LEU A 112 10.04 13.50 11.85
N GLU A 113 10.27 12.36 12.50
CA GLU A 113 11.27 12.21 13.58
C GLU A 113 12.71 11.96 13.07
N ASP A 114 12.88 11.62 11.79
CA ASP A 114 14.18 11.41 11.12
C ASP A 114 14.70 12.65 10.33
N ASN A 115 14.08 13.83 10.52
CA ASN A 115 14.59 15.15 10.06
C ASN A 115 14.95 16.05 11.25
#